data_AF-A0A915LRN6-F1
#
_entry.id   AF-A0A915LRN6-F1
#
_cell.length_a   1.000
_cell.length_b   1.000
_cell.length_c   1.000
_cell.angle_alpha   90.00
_cell.angle_beta   90.00
_cell.angle_gamma   90.00
#
_symmetry.space_group_name_H-M   'P 1'
#
loop_
_entity.id
_entity.type
_entity.pdbx_description
1 polymer ?
#
loop_
_entity_poly.entity_id
_entity_poly.type
_entity_poly.pdbx_seq_one_letter_code
_entity_poly.pdbx_strand_id
1 'polypeptide(L)'
;DAEKFAEEDKRVKETVTLRNELESHAYQLKNQIDNKEKLGGKLSDDDKKTIETSVDQVISWLDANREATVEELEARKKDFESKVQPIITKLYAAGGGPPPPGYDGGAGGPPPSGGEEKDEL
;
A
#
# COMPACT_ATOMS: atom_id res chain seq x y z
N ASP A 1 -24.29 -3.62 24.55
CA ASP A 1 -22.98 -3.01 24.90
C ASP A 1 -21.79 -3.79 24.40
N ALA A 2 -21.56 -5.05 24.79
CA ALA A 2 -20.38 -5.83 24.34
C ALA A 2 -20.17 -5.86 22.81
N GLU A 3 -21.24 -6.01 22.02
CA GLU A 3 -21.16 -6.00 20.54
C GLU A 3 -20.73 -4.64 19.96
N LYS A 4 -21.12 -3.52 20.60
CA LYS A 4 -20.72 -2.18 20.15
C LYS A 4 -19.24 -1.93 20.41
N PHE A 5 -18.75 -2.34 21.59
CA PHE A 5 -17.32 -2.26 21.91
C PHE A 5 -16.49 -3.13 20.98
N ALA A 6 -16.96 -4.34 20.65
CA ALA A 6 -16.29 -5.22 19.69
C ALA A 6 -16.23 -4.63 18.27
N GLU A 7 -17.28 -3.97 17.79
CA GLU A 7 -17.26 -3.30 16.47
C GLU A 7 -16.32 -2.10 16.46
N GLU A 8 -16.32 -1.29 17.53
CA GLU A 8 -15.43 -0.13 17.66
C GLU A 8 -13.95 -0.56 17.72
N ASP A 9 -13.61 -1.55 18.54
CA ASP A 9 -12.25 -2.12 18.61
C ASP A 9 -11.80 -2.67 17.25
N LYS A 10 -12.70 -3.35 16.53
CA LYS A 10 -12.40 -3.86 15.19
C LYS A 10 -12.10 -2.73 14.22
N ARG A 11 -12.90 -1.67 14.20
CA ARG A 11 -12.68 -0.51 13.32
C ARG A 11 -11.37 0.21 13.63
N VAL A 12 -11.04 0.39 14.91
CA VAL A 12 -9.76 1.00 15.31
C VAL A 12 -8.59 0.14 14.83
N LYS A 13 -8.65 -1.18 15.05
CA LYS A 13 -7.61 -2.11 14.58
C LYS A 13 -7.45 -2.07 13.06
N GLU A 14 -8.56 -2.06 12.33
CA GLU A 14 -8.56 -1.99 10.87
C GLU A 14 -7.96 -0.69 10.36
N THR A 15 -8.36 0.44 10.95
CA THR A 15 -7.79 1.77 10.64
C THR A 15 -6.28 1.79 10.83
N VAL A 16 -5.79 1.31 11.98
CA VAL A 16 -4.34 1.26 12.27
C VAL A 16 -3.61 0.35 11.28
N THR A 17 -4.19 -0.80 10.94
CA THR A 17 -3.60 -1.75 9.99
C THR A 17 -3.47 -1.11 8.61
N LEU A 18 -4.57 -0.57 8.07
CA LEU A 18 -4.59 0.07 6.76
C LEU A 18 -3.64 1.27 6.67
N ARG A 19 -3.57 2.08 7.73
CA ARG A 19 -2.64 3.21 7.81
C ARG A 19 -1.20 2.74 7.72
N ASN A 20 -0.83 1.73 8.51
CA ASN A 20 0.53 1.18 8.53
C ASN A 20 0.90 0.50 7.21
N GLU A 21 -0.03 -0.20 6.57
CA GLU A 21 0.17 -0.81 5.27
C GLU A 21 0.44 0.24 4.19
N LEU A 22 -0.38 1.29 4.11
CA LEU A 22 -0.22 2.36 3.13
C LEU A 22 1.08 3.14 3.34
N GLU A 23 1.39 3.48 4.59
CA GLU A 23 2.64 4.17 4.95
C GLU A 23 3.87 3.32 4.61
N SER A 24 3.87 2.05 5.02
CA SER A 24 4.96 1.11 4.73
C SER A 24 5.16 0.92 3.23
N HIS A 25 4.08 0.74 2.46
CA HIS A 25 4.15 0.61 1.00
C HIS A 25 4.75 1.86 0.34
N ALA A 26 4.31 3.06 0.75
CA ALA A 26 4.84 4.32 0.24
C ALA A 26 6.36 4.45 0.50
N TYR A 27 6.82 4.16 1.71
CA TYR A 27 8.25 4.20 2.05
C TYR A 27 9.07 3.12 1.35
N GLN A 28 8.55 1.89 1.27
CA GLN A 28 9.21 0.80 0.54
C GLN A 28 9.42 1.18 -0.93
N LEU A 29 8.40 1.74 -1.56
CA LEU A 29 8.48 2.19 -2.94
C LEU A 29 9.47 3.35 -3.11
N LYS A 30 9.47 4.33 -2.20
CA LYS A 30 10.48 5.40 -2.15
C LYS A 30 11.90 4.86 -2.16
N ASN A 31 12.18 3.91 -1.26
CA ASN A 31 13.49 3.29 -1.15
C ASN A 31 13.88 2.51 -2.42
N GLN A 32 12.91 1.93 -3.13
CA GLN A 32 13.18 1.20 -4.37
C GLN A 32 13.49 2.13 -5.55
N ILE A 33 12.82 3.29 -5.65
CA ILE A 33 13.07 4.27 -6.73
C ILE A 33 14.31 5.13 -6.48
N ASP A 34 14.73 5.28 -5.22
CA ASP A 34 16.01 5.92 -4.87
C ASP A 34 17.21 5.01 -5.10
N ASN A 35 17.01 3.69 -5.07
CA ASN A 35 18.05 2.72 -5.31
C ASN A 35 18.24 2.44 -6.82
N LYS A 36 19.38 2.88 -7.37
CA LYS A 36 19.78 2.66 -8.78
C LYS A 36 19.89 1.18 -9.18
N GLU A 37 20.18 0.28 -8.24
CA GLU A 37 20.25 -1.16 -8.51
C GLU A 37 18.86 -1.83 -8.52
N LYS A 38 17.82 -1.11 -8.09
CA LYS A 38 16.42 -1.59 -8.04
C LYS A 38 15.56 -0.90 -9.11
N LEU A 39 14.46 -0.25 -8.71
CA LEU A 39 13.56 0.44 -9.65
C LEU A 39 14.19 1.75 -10.16
N GLY A 40 14.99 2.42 -9.33
CA GLY A 40 15.61 3.70 -9.67
C GLY A 40 16.51 3.69 -10.89
N GLY A 41 17.10 2.55 -11.26
CA GLY A 41 17.90 2.41 -12.48
C GLY A 41 17.14 1.87 -13.68
N LYS A 42 15.86 1.50 -13.51
CA LYS A 42 15.02 0.92 -14.57
C LYS A 42 13.90 1.86 -15.04
N LEU A 43 13.50 2.81 -14.19
CA LEU A 43 12.47 3.80 -14.49
C LEU A 43 13.03 4.96 -15.33
N SER A 44 12.16 5.55 -16.16
CA SER A 44 12.45 6.86 -16.75
C SER A 44 12.38 7.96 -15.69
N ASP A 45 13.00 9.12 -15.94
CA ASP A 45 12.95 10.26 -15.01
C ASP A 45 11.51 10.74 -14.75
N ASP A 46 10.66 10.76 -15.77
CA ASP A 46 9.24 11.11 -15.65
C ASP A 46 8.45 10.10 -14.80
N ASP A 47 8.65 8.80 -15.05
CA ASP A 47 8.02 7.74 -14.28
C ASP A 47 8.47 7.78 -12.81
N LYS A 48 9.77 7.97 -12.57
CA LYS A 48 10.34 8.12 -11.22
C LYS A 48 9.73 9.34 -10.50
N LYS A 49 9.69 10.50 -11.14
CA LYS A 49 9.12 11.72 -10.56
C LYS A 49 7.63 11.58 -10.22
N THR A 50 6.88 10.85 -11.06
CA THR A 50 5.47 10.57 -10.81
C THR A 50 5.27 9.72 -9.56
N ILE A 51 6.12 8.70 -9.38
CA ILE A 51 6.09 7.87 -8.16
C ILE A 51 6.53 8.67 -6.94
N GLU A 52 7.63 9.43 -7.01
CA GLU A 52 8.11 10.29 -5.90
C GLU A 52 7.00 11.24 -5.44
N THR A 53 6.37 11.94 -6.38
CA THR A 53 5.27 12.85 -6.09
C THR A 53 4.09 12.12 -5.43
N SER A 54 3.72 10.94 -5.92
CA SER A 54 2.61 10.17 -5.37
C SER A 54 2.90 9.68 -3.95
N VAL A 55 4.13 9.21 -3.69
CA VAL A 55 4.60 8.81 -2.36
C VAL A 55 4.58 9.97 -1.38
N ASP A 56 5.18 11.11 -1.74
CA ASP A 56 5.27 12.27 -0.86
C ASP A 56 3.87 12.84 -0.56
N GLN A 57 2.96 12.82 -1.54
CA GLN A 57 1.56 13.18 -1.32
C GLN A 57 0.85 12.22 -0.36
N VAL A 58 1.13 10.90 -0.39
CA VAL A 58 0.52 9.93 0.53
C VAL A 58 1.03 10.17 1.95
N ILE A 59 2.35 10.26 2.13
CA ILE A 59 2.98 10.49 3.44
C ILE A 59 2.44 11.79 4.05
N SER A 60 2.47 12.89 3.30
CA SER A 60 1.97 14.19 3.77
C SER A 60 0.48 14.14 4.16
N TRP A 61 -0.32 13.40 3.39
CA TRP A 61 -1.73 13.23 3.70
C TRP A 61 -1.93 12.40 4.99
N LEU A 62 -1.19 11.30 5.16
CA LEU A 62 -1.25 10.47 6.37
C LEU A 62 -0.82 11.24 7.63
N ASP A 63 0.20 12.10 7.51
CA ASP A 63 0.65 12.97 8.59
C ASP A 63 -0.40 14.01 9.01
N ALA A 64 -1.12 14.57 8.02
CA ALA A 64 -2.16 15.56 8.23
C ALA A 64 -3.51 14.96 8.68
N ASN A 65 -3.77 13.69 8.35
CA ASN A 65 -5.05 13.01 8.60
C ASN A 65 -4.84 11.81 9.54
N ARG A 66 -4.34 12.09 10.75
CA ARG A 66 -4.03 11.03 11.75
C ARG A 66 -5.26 10.25 12.23
N GLU A 67 -6.42 10.86 12.12
CA GLU A 67 -7.72 10.31 12.54
C GLU A 67 -8.58 9.91 11.32
N ALA A 68 -7.96 9.69 10.16
CA ALA A 68 -8.64 9.26 8.95
C ALA A 68 -9.44 7.97 9.18
N THR A 69 -10.63 7.88 8.59
CA THR A 69 -11.45 6.67 8.67
C THR A 69 -10.90 5.58 7.74
N VAL A 70 -11.40 4.35 7.92
CA VAL A 70 -11.14 3.22 7.01
C VAL A 70 -11.42 3.62 5.56
N GLU A 71 -12.58 4.22 5.30
CA GLU A 71 -12.97 4.61 3.94
C GLU A 71 -12.03 5.67 3.33
N GLU A 72 -11.56 6.62 4.13
CA GLU A 72 -10.61 7.64 3.68
C GLU A 72 -9.24 7.03 3.36
N LEU A 73 -8.76 6.09 4.19
CA LEU A 73 -7.52 5.34 3.96
C LEU A 73 -7.60 4.49 2.70
N GLU A 74 -8.71 3.77 2.48
CA GLU A 74 -8.94 2.97 1.29
C GLU A 74 -8.99 3.84 0.02
N ALA A 75 -9.70 4.98 0.08
CA ALA A 75 -9.75 5.93 -1.02
C ALA A 75 -8.35 6.48 -1.34
N ARG A 76 -7.56 6.82 -0.32
CA ARG A 76 -6.19 7.29 -0.47
C ARG A 76 -5.27 6.23 -1.08
N LYS A 77 -5.38 4.98 -0.60
CA LYS A 77 -4.64 3.83 -1.14
C LYS A 77 -4.97 3.62 -2.61
N LYS A 78 -6.25 3.66 -2.99
CA LYS A 78 -6.68 3.50 -4.38
C LYS A 78 -6.16 4.60 -5.30
N ASP A 79 -6.18 5.86 -4.87
CA ASP A 79 -5.58 6.97 -5.63
C ASP A 79 -4.08 6.74 -5.86
N PHE A 80 -3.36 6.37 -4.80
CA PHE A 80 -1.93 6.06 -4.87
C PHE A 80 -1.63 4.90 -5.85
N GLU A 81 -2.32 3.78 -5.70
CA GLU A 81 -2.14 2.60 -6.54
C GLU A 81 -2.50 2.89 -8.00
N SER A 82 -3.54 3.67 -8.27
CA SER A 82 -3.95 4.02 -9.64
C SER A 82 -2.86 4.77 -10.44
N LYS A 83 -1.98 5.49 -9.74
CA LYS A 83 -0.87 6.24 -10.34
C LYS A 83 0.39 5.38 -10.48
N VAL A 84 0.67 4.53 -9.50
CA VAL A 84 1.90 3.73 -9.43
C VAL A 84 1.78 2.44 -10.25
N GLN A 85 0.67 1.71 -10.14
CA GLN A 85 0.46 0.42 -10.79
C GLN A 85 0.72 0.41 -12.31
N PRO A 86 0.25 1.39 -13.11
CA PRO A 86 0.52 1.37 -14.54
C PRO A 86 2.01 1.51 -14.89
N ILE A 87 2.77 2.28 -14.10
CA ILE A 87 4.21 2.49 -14.29
C ILE A 87 4.97 1.20 -14.04
N ILE A 88 4.67 0.55 -12.91
CA ILE A 88 5.34 -0.69 -12.52
C ILE A 88 4.93 -1.85 -13.45
N THR A 89 3.66 -1.93 -13.84
CA THR A 89 3.19 -2.91 -14.84
C THR A 89 3.94 -2.76 -16.16
N LYS A 90 4.06 -1.52 -16.67
CA LYS A 90 4.83 -1.22 -17.88
C LYS A 90 6.29 -1.63 -17.75
N LEU A 91 6.92 -1.37 -16.60
CA LEU A 91 8.30 -1.74 -16.33
C LEU A 91 8.54 -3.26 -16.42
N TYR A 92 7.62 -4.05 -15.84
CA TYR A 92 7.71 -5.51 -15.86
C TYR A 92 7.36 -6.12 -17.21
N ALA A 93 6.36 -5.58 -17.90
CA ALA A 93 6.04 -5.96 -19.27
C ALA A 93 7.19 -5.69 -20.25
N ALA A 94 8.00 -4.66 -20.00
CA ALA A 94 9.17 -4.31 -20.81
C ALA A 94 10.43 -5.16 -20.52
N GLY A 95 10.30 -6.26 -19.76
CA GLY A 95 11.41 -7.17 -19.44
C GLY A 95 12.18 -6.80 -18.17
N GLY A 96 11.59 -5.98 -17.28
CA GLY A 96 12.20 -5.50 -16.03
C GLY A 96 12.48 -6.54 -14.93
N GLY A 97 12.29 -7.84 -15.21
CA GLY A 97 12.40 -8.94 -14.23
C GLY A 97 11.07 -9.26 -13.53
N PRO A 98 11.05 -10.15 -12.52
CA PRO A 98 9.85 -10.34 -11.69
C PRO A 98 9.60 -9.14 -10.76
N PRO A 99 8.34 -8.88 -10.36
CA PRO A 99 8.02 -7.87 -9.35
C PRO A 99 8.75 -8.12 -8.03
N PRO A 100 9.11 -7.07 -7.26
CA PRO A 100 9.76 -7.24 -5.98
C PRO A 100 8.81 -8.00 -5.04
N PRO A 101 9.37 -8.76 -4.08
CA PRO A 101 8.58 -9.39 -3.04
C PRO A 101 7.68 -8.34 -2.36
N GLY A 102 6.37 -8.58 -2.32
CA GLY A 102 5.38 -7.68 -1.73
C GLY A 102 4.70 -6.71 -2.71
N TYR A 103 5.11 -6.67 -3.99
CA TYR A 103 4.35 -5.98 -5.02
C TYR A 103 3.29 -6.93 -5.61
N ASP A 104 2.10 -6.91 -5.03
CA ASP A 104 0.92 -7.55 -5.60
C ASP A 104 0.40 -6.70 -6.77
N GLY A 105 0.94 -6.99 -7.96
CA GLY A 105 0.62 -6.29 -9.20
C GLY A 105 -0.68 -6.74 -9.85
N GLY A 106 -1.64 -7.31 -9.13
CA GLY A 106 -2.84 -7.84 -9.79
C GLY A 106 -3.93 -8.38 -8.88
N ALA A 107 -5.01 -7.58 -8.79
CA ALA A 107 -6.37 -7.96 -8.43
C ALA A 107 -6.61 -8.39 -6.97
N GLY A 108 -6.79 -7.39 -6.10
CA GLY A 108 -7.96 -7.27 -5.21
C GLY A 108 -8.46 -8.54 -4.51
N GLY A 109 -7.58 -9.44 -4.10
CA GLY A 109 -7.90 -10.55 -3.23
C GLY A 109 -7.91 -10.03 -1.80
N PRO A 110 -8.95 -10.32 -0.99
CA PRO A 110 -8.89 -10.01 0.43
C PRO A 110 -7.65 -10.67 1.05
N PRO A 111 -7.03 -10.05 2.07
CA PRO A 111 -5.93 -10.70 2.78
C PRO A 111 -6.39 -12.09 3.25
N PRO A 112 -5.51 -13.11 3.27
CA PRO A 112 -5.87 -14.39 3.84
C PRO A 112 -6.33 -14.16 5.27
N SER A 113 -7.63 -14.30 5.50
CA SER A 113 -8.23 -14.29 6.82
C SER A 113 -7.48 -15.35 7.63
N GLY A 114 -6.72 -14.88 8.63
CA GLY A 114 -5.86 -15.72 9.43
C GLY A 114 -6.68 -16.79 10.14
N GLY A 115 -6.25 -18.04 9.93
CA GLY A 115 -6.28 -19.14 10.90
C GLY A 115 -7.61 -19.47 11.56
N GLU A 116 -8.24 -20.54 11.10
CA GLU A 116 -9.10 -21.40 11.92
C GLU A 116 -8.38 -21.74 13.25
N GLU A 117 -8.84 -21.14 14.35
CA GLU A 117 -8.65 -21.70 15.68
C GLU A 117 -9.41 -23.02 15.73
N LYS A 118 -8.64 -24.10 15.84
CA LYS A 118 -9.15 -25.43 16.09
C LYS A 118 -9.77 -25.44 17.48
N ASP A 119 -11.09 -25.59 17.55
CA ASP A 119 -11.79 -26.06 18.74
C ASP A 119 -11.17 -27.41 19.18
N GLU A 120 -10.52 -27.39 20.34
CA GLU A 120 -10.24 -28.58 21.12
C GLU A 120 -11.51 -28.99 21.88
N LEU A 121 -12.07 -30.14 21.55
CA LEU A 121 -12.88 -31.00 22.42
C LEU A 121 -12.73 -32.46 21.99
#